data_AF-A0ABD5GRX6-F1
#
_entry.id   AF-A0ABD5GRX6-F1
#
_cell.length_a   1.000
_cell.length_b   1.000
_cell.length_c   1.000
_cell.angle_alpha   90.00
_cell.angle_beta   90.00
_cell.angle_gamma   90.00
#
_symmetry.space_group_name_H-M   'P 1'
#
loop_
_entity.id
_entity.type
_entity.pdbx_description
1 polymer ?
#
loop_
_entity_poly.entity_id
_entity_poly.type
_entity_poly.pdbx_seq_one_letter_code
_entity_poly.pdbx_strand_id
1 'polypeptide(L)'
;MVYFKYGKAFHDLRIQHGFSLSAFEELGIAKSTLSNFENGKSMLSFDRLDFALQKMNVSPLDYSLMINNGEQDNYISIFDEIEHAYYQRNIKQLQYIYEINKEGSNEQKLIAFSARGLYRRLTIEELNEIEFYLKGVQFWGFFELSILANIGDKLDNSIINNIIDDLRYDKAYYENNLYYRVLIYRFFYKIIFKFIDSEKKEKAQEILMISKQFFMPGDESCHYKFC
;
A
#
# COMPACT_ATOMS: atom_id res chain seq x y z
N MET A 1 -7.30 25.23 -8.36
CA MET A 1 -6.58 24.70 -9.54
C MET A 1 -5.93 23.38 -9.14
N VAL A 2 -6.20 22.28 -9.87
CA VAL A 2 -5.79 20.92 -9.47
C VAL A 2 -4.27 20.78 -9.24
N TYR A 3 -3.46 21.54 -9.99
CA TYR A 3 -1.99 21.45 -9.94
C TYR A 3 -1.32 22.32 -8.90
N PHE A 4 -2.06 23.22 -8.25
CA PHE A 4 -1.47 24.22 -7.37
C PHE A 4 -0.73 23.60 -6.17
N LYS A 5 -1.24 22.49 -5.62
CA LYS A 5 -0.60 21.81 -4.50
C LYS A 5 0.79 21.25 -4.84
N TYR A 6 0.96 20.71 -6.05
CA TYR A 6 2.24 20.18 -6.53
C TYR A 6 3.24 21.31 -6.72
N GLY A 7 2.87 22.33 -7.49
CA GLY A 7 3.72 23.50 -7.73
C GLY A 7 4.15 24.20 -6.44
N LYS A 8 3.21 24.38 -5.50
CA LYS A 8 3.49 25.00 -4.21
C LYS A 8 4.47 24.19 -3.38
N ALA A 9 4.26 22.88 -3.22
CA ALA A 9 5.16 22.02 -2.46
C ALA A 9 6.59 22.07 -3.06
N PHE A 10 6.70 22.04 -4.38
CA PHE A 10 7.99 22.16 -5.06
C PHE A 10 8.65 23.52 -4.82
N HIS A 11 7.88 24.61 -4.90
CA HIS A 11 8.36 25.97 -4.63
C HIS A 11 8.96 26.07 -3.23
N ASP A 12 8.23 25.58 -2.22
CA ASP A 12 8.63 25.62 -0.82
C ASP A 12 9.95 24.85 -0.62
N LEU A 13 10.10 23.66 -1.22
CA LEU A 13 11.36 22.91 -1.23
C LEU A 13 12.49 23.67 -1.93
N ARG A 14 12.23 24.24 -3.11
CA ARG A 14 13.25 24.96 -3.87
C ARG A 14 13.81 26.13 -3.07
N ILE A 15 12.94 26.90 -2.42
CA ILE A 15 13.34 28.04 -1.58
C ILE A 15 14.08 27.57 -0.33
N GLN A 16 13.59 26.51 0.34
CA GLN A 16 14.27 25.91 1.49
C GLN A 16 15.71 25.50 1.16
N HIS A 17 15.94 24.93 -0.02
CA HIS A 17 17.27 24.50 -0.47
C HIS A 17 18.09 25.63 -1.15
N GLY A 18 17.58 26.86 -1.17
CA GLY A 18 18.30 28.04 -1.66
C GLY A 18 18.48 28.08 -3.19
N PHE A 19 17.71 27.31 -3.95
CA PHE A 19 17.82 27.27 -5.41
C PHE A 19 17.02 28.40 -6.07
N SER A 20 17.62 29.04 -7.08
CA SER A 20 16.93 29.98 -7.95
C SER A 20 16.13 29.26 -9.04
N LEU A 21 15.32 30.00 -9.80
CA LEU A 21 14.62 29.45 -10.97
C LEU A 21 15.59 29.00 -12.07
N SER A 22 16.79 29.59 -12.19
CA SER A 22 17.81 29.14 -13.16
C SER A 22 18.48 27.82 -12.78
N ALA A 23 18.41 27.40 -11.51
CA ALA A 23 19.18 26.26 -11.02
C ALA A 23 18.84 24.94 -11.74
N PHE A 24 17.69 24.88 -12.41
CA PHE A 24 17.17 23.67 -13.07
C PHE A 24 17.26 23.73 -14.60
N GLU A 25 17.88 24.79 -15.16
CA GLU A 25 18.04 24.93 -16.63
C GLU A 25 18.88 23.78 -17.22
N GLU A 26 19.89 23.29 -16.48
CA GLU A 26 20.69 22.11 -16.87
C GLU A 26 19.88 20.81 -16.94
N LEU A 27 18.75 20.73 -16.24
CA LEU A 27 17.81 19.60 -16.29
C LEU A 27 16.78 19.76 -17.42
N GLY A 28 16.98 20.74 -18.30
CA GLY A 28 16.05 21.06 -19.39
C GLY A 28 14.77 21.75 -18.91
N ILE A 29 14.79 22.37 -17.73
CA ILE A 29 13.63 23.11 -17.17
C ILE A 29 13.89 24.61 -17.30
N ALA A 30 13.25 25.26 -18.28
CA ALA A 30 13.32 26.70 -18.45
C ALA A 30 12.68 27.43 -17.24
N LYS A 31 13.23 28.61 -16.89
CA LYS A 31 12.69 29.46 -15.78
C LYS A 31 11.19 29.71 -15.86
N SER A 32 10.68 29.99 -17.06
CA SER A 32 9.25 30.23 -17.29
C SER A 32 8.41 28.98 -17.05
N THR A 33 8.91 27.81 -17.46
CA THR A 33 8.27 26.52 -17.21
C THR A 33 8.22 26.21 -15.73
N LEU A 34 9.34 26.40 -15.02
CA LEU A 34 9.40 26.17 -13.58
C LEU A 34 8.48 27.15 -12.81
N SER A 35 8.51 28.43 -13.16
CA SER A 35 7.61 29.42 -12.59
C SER A 35 6.14 29.07 -12.85
N ASN A 36 5.78 28.65 -14.07
CA ASN A 36 4.42 28.23 -14.38
C ASN A 36 4.00 26.99 -13.57
N PHE A 37 4.90 26.02 -13.39
CA PHE A 37 4.65 24.87 -12.54
C PHE A 37 4.39 25.27 -11.08
N GLU A 38 5.29 26.06 -10.49
CA GLU A 38 5.17 26.52 -9.09
C GLU A 38 3.90 27.31 -8.83
N ASN A 39 3.41 28.04 -9.82
CA ASN A 39 2.17 28.80 -9.75
C ASN A 39 0.93 27.99 -10.17
N GLY A 40 1.07 26.67 -10.40
CA GLY A 40 -0.03 25.77 -10.76
C GLY A 40 -0.62 25.97 -12.17
N LYS A 41 0.11 26.67 -13.06
CA LYS A 41 -0.31 26.97 -14.43
C LYS A 41 0.01 25.84 -15.42
N SER A 42 1.00 25.00 -15.13
CA SER A 42 1.39 23.85 -15.94
C SER A 42 1.92 22.73 -15.05
N MET A 43 2.07 21.51 -15.59
CA MET A 43 2.79 20.42 -14.94
C MET A 43 4.20 20.25 -15.52
N LEU A 44 5.13 19.75 -14.71
CA LEU A 44 6.38 19.18 -15.21
C LEU A 44 6.14 17.72 -15.64
N SER A 45 6.91 17.27 -16.62
CA SER A 45 7.01 15.84 -16.91
C SER A 45 7.67 15.12 -15.74
N PHE A 46 7.32 13.85 -15.54
CA PHE A 46 7.74 13.09 -14.36
C PHE A 46 9.27 12.97 -14.25
N ASP A 47 9.96 12.71 -15.36
CA ASP A 47 11.42 12.65 -15.45
C ASP A 47 12.07 13.95 -14.95
N ARG A 48 11.55 15.10 -15.39
CA ARG A 48 12.07 16.41 -14.99
C ARG A 48 11.81 16.71 -13.53
N LEU A 49 10.64 16.33 -13.02
CA LEU A 49 10.30 16.46 -11.61
C LEU A 49 11.24 15.58 -10.76
N ASP A 50 11.44 14.32 -11.13
CA ASP A 50 12.31 13.38 -10.40
C ASP A 50 13.75 13.89 -10.33
N PHE A 51 14.35 14.29 -11.45
CA PHE A 51 15.69 14.87 -11.44
C PHE A 51 15.78 16.17 -10.62
N ALA A 52 14.75 17.01 -10.66
CA ALA A 52 14.72 18.24 -9.89
C ALA A 52 14.60 17.98 -8.37
N LEU A 53 13.80 17.00 -7.96
CA LEU A 53 13.72 16.55 -6.57
C LEU A 53 15.06 15.97 -6.09
N GLN A 54 15.71 15.13 -6.90
CA GLN A 54 17.05 14.59 -6.61
C GLN A 54 18.09 15.70 -6.44
N LYS A 55 18.06 16.74 -7.29
CA LYS A 55 18.94 17.91 -7.14
C LYS A 55 18.74 18.64 -5.80
N MET A 56 17.53 18.58 -5.24
CA MET A 56 17.21 19.12 -3.91
C MET A 56 17.46 18.12 -2.77
N ASN A 57 17.98 16.92 -3.05
CA ASN A 57 18.07 15.82 -2.08
C ASN A 57 16.72 15.45 -1.45
N VAL A 58 15.65 15.50 -2.24
CA VAL A 58 14.29 15.14 -1.83
C VAL A 58 13.87 13.89 -2.59
N SER A 59 13.32 12.90 -1.88
CA SER A 59 12.77 11.70 -2.52
C SER A 59 11.34 11.98 -3.07
N PRO A 60 10.88 11.25 -4.10
CA PRO A 60 9.48 11.32 -4.53
C PRO A 60 8.47 11.03 -3.42
N LEU A 61 8.85 10.20 -2.44
CA LEU A 61 8.04 9.87 -1.27
C LEU A 61 7.86 11.09 -0.36
N ASP A 62 8.95 11.75 0.03
CA ASP A 62 8.90 12.93 0.90
C ASP A 62 8.09 14.07 0.25
N TYR A 63 8.25 14.22 -1.06
CA TYR A 63 7.48 15.18 -1.84
C TYR A 63 5.99 14.85 -1.86
N SER A 64 5.61 13.58 -2.05
CA SER A 64 4.22 13.12 -1.99
C SER A 64 3.57 13.43 -0.64
N LEU A 65 4.28 13.13 0.46
CA LEU A 65 3.82 13.44 1.82
C LEU A 65 3.59 14.94 1.99
N MET A 66 4.50 15.80 1.50
CA MET A 66 4.35 17.25 1.58
C MET A 66 3.12 17.77 0.80
N ILE A 67 2.85 17.20 -0.38
CA ILE A 67 1.68 17.57 -1.20
C ILE A 67 0.36 17.28 -0.49
N ASN A 68 0.33 16.22 0.31
CA ASN A 68 -0.86 15.74 0.99
C ASN A 68 -0.90 16.18 2.47
N ASN A 69 -0.20 17.25 2.86
CA ASN A 69 -0.13 17.75 4.24
C ASN A 69 0.35 16.70 5.28
N GLY A 70 1.17 15.75 4.84
CA GLY A 70 1.63 14.61 5.65
C GLY A 70 0.65 13.43 5.67
N GLU A 71 -0.50 13.51 5.01
CA GLU A 71 -1.43 12.39 4.85
C GLU A 71 -0.99 11.45 3.73
N GLN A 72 -1.14 10.14 3.94
CA GLN A 72 -0.93 9.14 2.90
C GLN A 72 -2.09 9.16 1.89
N ASP A 73 -1.94 8.46 0.77
CA ASP A 73 -3.04 8.31 -0.20
C ASP A 73 -4.30 7.74 0.49
N ASN A 74 -5.47 8.23 0.10
CA ASN A 74 -6.76 7.98 0.76
C ASN A 74 -7.05 6.49 1.05
N TYR A 75 -6.69 5.57 0.15
CA TYR A 75 -6.90 4.14 0.39
C TYR A 75 -5.92 3.55 1.40
N ILE A 76 -4.68 4.06 1.47
CA ILE A 76 -3.68 3.62 2.44
C ILE A 76 -4.17 3.97 3.84
N SER A 77 -4.66 5.21 4.03
CA SER A 77 -5.25 5.62 5.30
C SER A 77 -6.45 4.78 5.72
N ILE A 78 -7.28 4.31 4.78
CA ILE A 78 -8.43 3.46 5.12
C ILE A 78 -7.98 2.06 5.56
N PHE A 79 -6.97 1.46 4.92
CA PHE A 79 -6.47 0.15 5.36
C PHE A 79 -5.78 0.21 6.72
N ASP A 80 -5.05 1.28 7.01
CA ASP A 80 -4.50 1.54 8.34
C ASP A 80 -5.62 1.67 9.39
N GLU A 81 -6.73 2.32 9.04
CA GLU A 81 -7.89 2.45 9.91
C GLU A 81 -8.59 1.10 10.15
N ILE A 82 -8.73 0.27 9.10
CA ILE A 82 -9.24 -1.10 9.21
C ILE A 82 -8.36 -1.92 10.18
N GLU A 83 -7.04 -1.82 10.03
CA GLU A 83 -6.09 -2.52 10.88
C GLU A 83 -6.19 -2.07 12.34
N HIS A 84 -6.21 -0.76 12.57
CA HIS A 84 -6.35 -0.18 13.90
C HIS A 84 -7.65 -0.63 14.57
N ALA A 85 -8.77 -0.55 13.84
CA ALA A 85 -10.07 -0.96 14.33
C ALA A 85 -10.10 -2.46 14.67
N TYR A 86 -9.47 -3.31 13.85
CA TYR A 86 -9.37 -4.74 14.11
C TYR A 86 -8.60 -5.05 15.40
N TYR A 87 -7.42 -4.47 15.58
CA TYR A 87 -6.60 -4.71 16.78
C TYR A 87 -7.23 -4.14 18.06
N GLN A 88 -7.95 -3.02 17.95
CA GLN A 88 -8.72 -2.46 19.07
C GLN A 88 -10.07 -3.15 19.31
N ARG A 89 -10.43 -4.16 18.49
CA ARG A 89 -11.74 -4.82 18.52
C ARG A 89 -12.91 -3.84 18.34
N ASN A 90 -12.68 -2.73 17.62
CA ASN A 90 -13.69 -1.73 17.32
C ASN A 90 -14.56 -2.17 16.13
N ILE A 91 -15.48 -3.10 16.39
CA ILE A 91 -16.39 -3.65 15.38
C ILE A 91 -17.26 -2.56 14.75
N LYS A 92 -17.65 -1.53 15.52
CA LYS A 92 -18.46 -0.41 15.00
C LYS A 92 -17.72 0.35 13.89
N GLN A 93 -16.41 0.57 14.06
CA GLN A 93 -15.62 1.24 13.03
C GLN A 93 -15.50 0.38 11.77
N LEU A 94 -15.25 -0.92 11.91
CA LEU A 94 -15.22 -1.83 10.75
C LEU A 94 -16.56 -1.86 10.00
N GLN A 95 -17.68 -1.85 10.73
CA GLN A 95 -19.02 -1.76 10.15
C GLN A 95 -19.24 -0.43 9.41
N TYR A 96 -18.80 0.68 10.00
CA TYR A 96 -18.87 1.99 9.37
C TYR A 96 -18.08 2.02 8.05
N ILE A 97 -16.83 1.55 8.06
CA ILE A 97 -15.98 1.48 6.86
C ILE A 97 -16.63 0.62 5.77
N TYR A 98 -17.24 -0.52 6.14
CA TYR A 98 -18.01 -1.33 5.18
C TYR A 98 -19.17 -0.54 4.57
N GLU A 99 -20.02 0.07 5.39
CA GLU A 99 -21.24 0.75 4.94
C GLU A 99 -20.97 1.93 4.00
N ILE A 100 -19.93 2.73 4.25
CA ILE A 100 -19.61 3.88 3.39
C ILE A 100 -18.98 3.49 2.04
N ASN A 101 -18.45 2.26 1.92
CA ASN A 101 -17.70 1.82 0.74
C ASN A 101 -18.42 0.76 -0.12
N LYS A 102 -19.39 0.02 0.44
CA LYS A 102 -20.02 -1.15 -0.23
C LYS A 102 -20.77 -0.84 -1.53
N GLU A 103 -21.26 0.39 -1.71
CA GLU A 103 -21.95 0.84 -2.93
C GLU A 103 -21.04 1.67 -3.86
N GLY A 104 -19.74 1.72 -3.57
CA GLY A 104 -18.76 2.52 -4.31
C GLY A 104 -18.22 1.84 -5.58
N SER A 105 -17.06 2.32 -6.04
CA SER A 105 -16.29 1.67 -7.11
C SER A 105 -15.88 0.24 -6.74
N ASN A 106 -15.39 -0.52 -7.71
CA ASN A 106 -14.90 -1.88 -7.46
C ASN A 106 -13.81 -1.90 -6.36
N GLU A 107 -12.90 -0.93 -6.37
CA GLU A 107 -11.85 -0.77 -5.36
C GLU A 107 -12.43 -0.45 -3.98
N GLN A 108 -13.44 0.41 -3.91
CA GLN A 108 -14.14 0.71 -2.65
C GLN A 108 -14.85 -0.54 -2.11
N LYS A 109 -15.48 -1.35 -2.98
CA LYS A 109 -16.07 -2.63 -2.56
C LYS A 109 -15.03 -3.58 -1.96
N LEU A 110 -13.84 -3.68 -2.55
CA LEU A 110 -12.75 -4.50 -2.01
C LEU A 110 -12.29 -4.03 -0.62
N ILE A 111 -12.25 -2.70 -0.39
CA ILE A 111 -12.03 -2.11 0.93
C ILE A 111 -13.16 -2.52 1.90
N ALA A 112 -14.41 -2.40 1.46
CA ALA A 112 -15.57 -2.78 2.26
C ALA A 112 -15.50 -4.25 2.68
N PHE A 113 -15.22 -5.16 1.74
CA PHE A 113 -15.08 -6.59 2.02
C PHE A 113 -13.90 -6.88 2.95
N SER A 114 -12.80 -6.16 2.81
CA SER A 114 -11.65 -6.27 3.71
C SER A 114 -12.02 -5.94 5.16
N ALA A 115 -12.79 -4.87 5.38
CA ALA A 115 -13.31 -4.53 6.71
C ALA A 115 -14.31 -5.57 7.22
N ARG A 116 -15.29 -5.95 6.38
CA ARG A 116 -16.34 -6.91 6.73
C ARG A 116 -15.79 -8.26 7.14
N GLY A 117 -14.84 -8.79 6.38
CA GLY A 117 -14.23 -10.09 6.63
C GLY A 117 -13.56 -10.20 8.01
N LEU A 118 -13.21 -9.08 8.65
CA LEU A 118 -12.57 -9.09 9.96
C LEU A 118 -13.55 -9.27 11.14
N TYR A 119 -14.84 -9.01 10.93
CA TYR A 119 -15.87 -9.18 11.97
C TYR A 119 -17.04 -10.10 11.58
N ARG A 120 -17.16 -10.46 10.30
CA ARG A 120 -18.24 -11.32 9.79
C ARG A 120 -17.77 -12.14 8.59
N ARG A 121 -18.38 -13.31 8.41
CA ARG A 121 -18.18 -14.12 7.20
C ARG A 121 -18.63 -13.35 5.94
N LEU A 122 -17.79 -13.40 4.91
CA LEU A 122 -18.09 -12.87 3.57
C LEU A 122 -19.12 -13.76 2.87
N THR A 123 -19.97 -13.17 2.02
CA THR A 123 -20.88 -13.94 1.17
C THR A 123 -20.12 -14.57 0.01
N ILE A 124 -20.78 -15.49 -0.70
CA ILE A 124 -20.19 -16.17 -1.86
C ILE A 124 -19.96 -15.15 -2.98
N GLU A 125 -20.88 -14.20 -3.16
CA GLU A 125 -20.78 -13.13 -4.14
C GLU A 125 -19.59 -12.22 -3.86
N GLU A 126 -19.42 -11.79 -2.60
CA GLU A 126 -18.27 -10.97 -2.18
C GLU A 126 -16.94 -11.70 -2.42
N LEU A 127 -16.86 -12.98 -2.06
CA LEU A 127 -15.67 -13.81 -2.30
C LEU A 127 -15.37 -13.94 -3.80
N ASN A 128 -16.39 -14.18 -4.63
CA ASN A 128 -16.22 -14.28 -6.08
C ASN A 128 -15.70 -12.97 -6.68
N GLU A 129 -16.17 -11.81 -6.21
CA GLU A 129 -15.67 -10.50 -6.65
C GLU A 129 -14.19 -10.30 -6.28
N ILE A 130 -13.82 -10.64 -5.03
CA ILE A 130 -12.42 -10.58 -4.58
C ILE A 130 -11.54 -11.51 -5.41
N GLU A 131 -11.94 -12.77 -5.57
CA GLU A 131 -11.19 -13.77 -6.30
C GLU A 131 -11.03 -13.42 -7.79
N PHE A 132 -12.08 -12.85 -8.41
CA PHE A 132 -12.02 -12.37 -9.78
C PHE A 132 -11.00 -11.25 -9.94
N TYR A 133 -11.00 -10.28 -9.02
CA TYR A 133 -10.03 -9.20 -9.03
C TYR A 133 -8.59 -9.71 -8.84
N LEU A 134 -8.35 -10.55 -7.82
CA LEU A 134 -7.01 -11.04 -7.48
C LEU A 134 -6.39 -11.91 -8.60
N LYS A 135 -7.19 -12.62 -9.39
CA LYS A 135 -6.71 -13.39 -10.56
C LYS A 135 -6.15 -12.50 -11.67
N GLY A 136 -6.54 -11.22 -11.72
CA GLY A 136 -6.04 -10.26 -12.70
C GLY A 136 -4.80 -9.50 -12.25
N VAL A 137 -4.35 -9.68 -11.01
CA VAL A 137 -3.22 -8.95 -10.44
C VAL A 137 -1.92 -9.48 -11.02
N GLN A 138 -1.20 -8.62 -11.73
CA GLN A 138 0.16 -8.89 -12.23
C GLN A 138 1.24 -8.40 -11.26
N PHE A 139 0.88 -7.44 -10.41
CA PHE A 139 1.78 -6.74 -9.53
C PHE A 139 1.10 -6.48 -8.19
N TRP A 140 1.65 -7.03 -7.11
CA TRP A 140 1.06 -6.94 -5.78
C TRP A 140 1.55 -5.69 -5.06
N GLY A 141 0.78 -4.61 -5.18
CA GLY A 141 1.05 -3.35 -4.49
C GLY A 141 0.53 -3.35 -3.06
N PHE A 142 0.63 -2.18 -2.41
CA PHE A 142 0.12 -1.99 -1.05
C PHE A 142 -1.37 -2.36 -0.93
N PHE A 143 -2.16 -2.00 -1.93
CA PHE A 143 -3.60 -2.23 -1.95
C PHE A 143 -3.92 -3.74 -1.93
N GLU A 144 -3.36 -4.50 -2.86
CA GLU A 144 -3.59 -5.95 -2.98
C GLU A 144 -3.04 -6.70 -1.77
N LEU A 145 -1.83 -6.35 -1.30
CA LEU A 145 -1.25 -6.95 -0.11
C LEU A 145 -2.07 -6.65 1.16
N SER A 146 -2.71 -5.49 1.25
CA SER A 146 -3.61 -5.15 2.36
C SER A 146 -4.91 -5.97 2.34
N ILE A 147 -5.46 -6.22 1.16
CA ILE A 147 -6.59 -7.15 0.99
C ILE A 147 -6.19 -8.55 1.48
N LEU A 148 -5.04 -9.07 1.04
CA LEU A 148 -4.54 -10.37 1.48
C LEU A 148 -4.32 -10.44 2.99
N ALA A 149 -3.67 -9.43 3.57
CA ALA A 149 -3.42 -9.36 5.00
C ALA A 149 -4.71 -9.36 5.83
N ASN A 150 -5.79 -8.79 5.30
CA ASN A 150 -7.08 -8.71 6.00
C ASN A 150 -7.94 -9.96 5.79
N ILE A 151 -8.07 -10.44 4.56
CA ILE A 151 -9.06 -11.45 4.17
C ILE A 151 -8.55 -12.56 3.26
N GLY A 152 -7.25 -12.60 2.94
CA GLY A 152 -6.69 -13.62 2.04
C GLY A 152 -6.86 -15.06 2.55
N ASP A 153 -7.00 -15.25 3.86
CA ASP A 153 -7.31 -16.55 4.47
C ASP A 153 -8.69 -17.10 4.06
N LYS A 154 -9.60 -16.24 3.60
CA LYS A 154 -10.99 -16.63 3.29
C LYS A 154 -11.17 -17.14 1.86
N LEU A 155 -10.15 -16.97 1.02
CA LEU A 155 -10.17 -17.36 -0.39
C LEU A 155 -10.11 -18.88 -0.55
N ASP A 156 -10.46 -19.37 -1.73
CA ASP A 156 -10.24 -20.77 -2.08
C ASP A 156 -8.75 -21.18 -2.00
N ASN A 157 -8.50 -22.44 -1.62
CA ASN A 157 -7.14 -22.95 -1.43
C ASN A 157 -6.33 -22.95 -2.73
N SER A 158 -6.96 -23.16 -3.89
CA SER A 158 -6.26 -23.10 -5.18
C SER A 158 -5.73 -21.69 -5.47
N ILE A 159 -6.54 -20.68 -5.18
CA ILE A 159 -6.18 -19.27 -5.35
C ILE A 159 -5.07 -18.88 -4.36
N ILE A 160 -5.19 -19.30 -3.10
CA ILE A 160 -4.14 -19.08 -2.11
C ILE A 160 -2.80 -19.65 -2.58
N ASN A 161 -2.78 -20.87 -3.13
CA ASN A 161 -1.53 -21.47 -3.63
C ASN A 161 -0.93 -20.67 -4.79
N ASN A 162 -1.75 -20.24 -5.75
CA ASN A 162 -1.28 -19.41 -6.88
C ASN A 162 -0.67 -18.10 -6.37
N ILE A 163 -1.34 -17.42 -5.45
CA ILE A 163 -0.85 -16.16 -4.84
C ILE A 163 0.49 -16.38 -4.12
N ILE A 164 0.62 -17.49 -3.39
CA ILE A 164 1.89 -17.82 -2.72
C ILE A 164 3.01 -18.02 -3.73
N ASP A 165 2.73 -18.69 -4.85
CA ASP A 165 3.72 -18.90 -5.91
C ASP A 165 4.11 -17.57 -6.60
N ASP A 166 3.14 -16.68 -6.86
CA ASP A 166 3.40 -15.34 -7.40
C ASP A 166 4.29 -14.50 -6.46
N LEU A 167 3.95 -14.45 -5.17
CA LEU A 167 4.74 -13.74 -4.17
C LEU A 167 6.17 -14.29 -4.03
N ARG A 168 6.37 -15.60 -4.24
CA ARG A 168 7.68 -16.24 -4.23
C ARG A 168 8.47 -15.97 -5.51
N TYR A 169 7.79 -15.92 -6.65
CA TYR A 169 8.43 -15.62 -7.93
C TYR A 169 9.02 -14.20 -7.91
N ASP A 170 8.26 -13.21 -7.42
CA ASP A 170 8.69 -11.80 -7.33
C ASP A 170 9.30 -11.42 -5.98
N LYS A 171 9.84 -12.39 -5.23
CA LYS A 171 10.32 -12.19 -3.85
C LYS A 171 11.24 -10.97 -3.67
N ALA A 172 12.19 -10.80 -4.60
CA ALA A 172 13.17 -9.70 -4.57
C ALA A 172 12.53 -8.31 -4.58
N TYR A 173 11.31 -8.19 -5.12
CA TYR A 173 10.55 -6.95 -5.13
C TYR A 173 10.06 -6.55 -3.73
N TYR A 174 9.63 -7.52 -2.93
CA TYR A 174 9.06 -7.26 -1.60
C TYR A 174 10.13 -7.21 -0.49
N GLU A 175 11.26 -7.88 -0.71
CA GLU A 175 12.31 -8.07 0.29
C GLU A 175 12.80 -6.77 0.91
N ASN A 176 12.95 -5.68 0.15
CA ASN A 176 13.51 -4.43 0.68
C ASN A 176 12.48 -3.49 1.31
N ASN A 177 11.18 -3.79 1.25
CA ASN A 177 10.12 -2.93 1.78
C ASN A 177 9.48 -3.54 3.04
N LEU A 178 9.75 -2.94 4.20
CA LEU A 178 9.22 -3.40 5.49
C LEU A 178 7.70 -3.50 5.51
N TYR A 179 6.99 -2.51 4.96
CA TYR A 179 5.52 -2.52 4.95
C TYR A 179 4.97 -3.70 4.16
N TYR A 180 5.58 -4.01 3.00
CA TYR A 180 5.16 -5.16 2.19
C TYR A 180 5.45 -6.47 2.90
N ARG A 181 6.63 -6.61 3.53
CA ARG A 181 6.96 -7.80 4.33
C ARG A 181 5.94 -8.01 5.45
N VAL A 182 5.59 -6.95 6.19
CA VAL A 182 4.60 -7.02 7.29
C VAL A 182 3.23 -7.52 6.79
N LEU A 183 2.74 -7.00 5.67
CA LEU A 183 1.46 -7.44 5.08
C LEU A 183 1.51 -8.91 4.62
N ILE A 184 2.60 -9.31 3.96
CA ILE A 184 2.82 -10.70 3.53
C ILE A 184 2.85 -11.65 4.74
N TYR A 185 3.53 -11.27 5.83
CA TYR A 185 3.53 -12.09 7.05
C TYR A 185 2.14 -12.23 7.65
N ARG A 186 1.37 -11.13 7.75
CA ARG A 186 0.01 -11.17 8.28
C ARG A 186 -0.88 -12.12 7.46
N PHE A 187 -0.73 -12.08 6.13
CA PHE A 187 -1.41 -13.02 5.24
C PHE A 187 -0.97 -14.48 5.52
N PHE A 188 0.33 -14.77 5.55
CA PHE A 188 0.83 -16.12 5.81
C PHE A 188 0.41 -16.66 7.18
N TYR A 189 0.43 -15.85 8.24
CA TYR A 189 -0.04 -16.28 9.56
C TYR A 189 -1.50 -16.71 9.54
N LYS A 190 -2.38 -15.95 8.89
CA LYS A 190 -3.79 -16.33 8.79
C LYS A 190 -4.00 -17.60 7.97
N ILE A 191 -3.23 -17.80 6.89
CA ILE A 191 -3.26 -19.06 6.12
C ILE A 191 -2.77 -20.25 6.96
N ILE A 192 -1.69 -20.08 7.72
CA ILE A 192 -1.18 -21.11 8.62
C ILE A 192 -2.26 -21.51 9.63
N PHE A 193 -2.92 -20.54 10.27
CA PHE A 193 -4.03 -20.82 11.19
C PHE A 193 -5.18 -21.56 10.48
N LYS A 194 -5.60 -21.10 9.30
CA LYS A 194 -6.62 -21.79 8.49
C LYS A 194 -6.26 -23.27 8.25
N PHE A 195 -5.02 -23.57 7.88
CA PHE A 195 -4.60 -24.94 7.62
C PHE A 195 -4.50 -25.77 8.89
N ILE A 196 -4.08 -25.18 10.02
CA ILE A 196 -4.11 -25.85 11.33
C ILE A 196 -5.55 -26.20 11.73
N ASP A 197 -6.47 -25.24 11.62
CA ASP A 197 -7.89 -25.41 11.93
C ASP A 197 -8.57 -26.46 11.02
N SER A 198 -8.04 -26.65 9.82
CA SER A 198 -8.48 -27.67 8.85
C SER A 198 -7.73 -29.01 9.00
N GLU A 199 -6.97 -29.20 10.09
CA GLU A 199 -6.13 -30.38 10.36
C GLU A 199 -5.05 -30.70 9.32
N LYS A 200 -4.72 -29.75 8.43
CA LYS A 200 -3.71 -29.87 7.36
C LYS A 200 -2.33 -29.41 7.85
N LYS A 201 -1.78 -30.10 8.85
CA LYS A 201 -0.52 -29.73 9.52
C LYS A 201 0.68 -29.63 8.58
N GLU A 202 0.80 -30.55 7.62
CA GLU A 202 1.91 -30.54 6.66
C GLU A 202 1.91 -29.27 5.81
N LYS A 203 0.71 -28.84 5.34
CA LYS A 203 0.58 -27.61 4.56
C LYS A 203 0.89 -26.38 5.42
N ALA A 204 0.42 -26.35 6.67
CA ALA A 204 0.77 -25.29 7.61
C ALA A 204 2.29 -25.17 7.84
N GLN A 205 2.99 -26.31 7.96
CA GLN A 205 4.46 -26.34 8.09
C GLN A 205 5.16 -25.87 6.81
N GLU A 206 4.67 -26.25 5.64
CA GLU A 206 5.17 -25.77 4.35
C GLU A 206 5.08 -24.23 4.27
N ILE A 207 3.92 -23.65 4.57
CA ILE A 207 3.73 -22.20 4.55
C ILE A 207 4.61 -21.50 5.59
N LEU A 208 4.81 -22.10 6.77
CA LEU A 208 5.74 -21.58 7.77
C LEU A 208 7.20 -21.59 7.29
N MET A 209 7.62 -22.59 6.52
CA MET A 209 8.95 -22.59 5.92
C MET A 209 9.09 -21.53 4.83
N ILE A 210 8.05 -21.33 4.03
CA ILE A 210 8.01 -20.28 3.00
C ILE A 210 8.09 -18.89 3.66
N SER A 211 7.30 -18.64 4.71
CA SER A 211 7.27 -17.33 5.37
C SER A 211 8.63 -16.92 5.93
N LYS A 212 9.41 -17.87 6.46
CA LYS A 212 10.79 -17.65 6.93
C LYS A 212 11.73 -17.15 5.84
N GLN A 213 11.45 -17.42 4.57
CA GLN A 213 12.29 -16.93 3.47
C GLN A 213 12.17 -15.42 3.29
N PHE A 214 11.06 -14.81 3.69
CA PHE A 214 10.87 -13.37 3.61
C PHE A 214 11.53 -12.62 4.78
N PHE A 215 11.97 -13.34 5.82
CA PHE A 215 12.57 -12.78 7.04
C PHE A 215 13.90 -12.06 6.78
N MET A 216 13.96 -10.80 7.19
CA MET A 216 15.21 -10.04 7.20
C MET A 216 15.75 -9.87 8.62
N PRO A 217 17.07 -9.90 8.84
CA PRO A 217 17.68 -9.76 10.18
C PRO A 217 17.25 -8.52 10.97
N GLY A 218 16.78 -7.46 10.30
CA GLY A 218 16.30 -6.23 10.95
C GLY A 218 14.87 -6.30 11.50
N ASP A 219 14.06 -7.29 11.09
CA ASP A 219 12.62 -7.37 11.42
C ASP A 219 12.37 -7.65 12.91
N GLU A 220 13.32 -8.27 13.62
CA GLU A 220 13.25 -8.55 15.07
C GLU A 220 13.21 -7.27 15.93
N SER A 221 13.72 -6.14 15.39
CA SER A 221 13.87 -4.87 16.13
C SER A 221 12.56 -4.08 16.22
N CYS A 222 11.55 -4.39 15.39
CA CYS A 222 10.31 -3.62 15.32
C CYS A 222 9.26 -4.01 16.37
N HIS A 223 9.49 -5.08 17.14
CA HIS A 223 8.60 -5.45 18.25
C HIS A 223 8.64 -4.50 19.45
N TYR A 224 9.58 -3.54 19.50
CA TYR A 224 9.79 -2.67 20.66
C TYR A 224 9.34 -1.20 20.49
N LYS A 225 8.62 -0.82 19.43
CA LYS A 225 8.19 0.58 19.22
C LYS A 225 6.67 0.83 19.12
N PHE A 226 5.84 -0.17 19.37
CA PHE A 226 4.39 0.00 19.48
C PHE A 226 3.87 -0.49 20.84
N CYS A 227 4.41 0.08 21.92
CA CYS A 227 3.85 0.01 23.28
C CYS A 227 3.67 1.43 23.79
#